data_AF-A0A0F4G7Y1-F1
#
_entry.id   AF-A0A0F4G7Y1-F1
#
_cell.length_a   1.000
_cell.length_b   1.000
_cell.length_c   1.000
_cell.angle_alpha   90.00
_cell.angle_beta   90.00
_cell.angle_gamma   90.00
#
_symmetry.space_group_name_H-M   'P 1'
#
loop_
_entity.id
_entity.type
_entity.pdbx_description
1 polymer ?
#
loop_
_entity_poly.entity_id
_entity_poly.type
_entity_poly.pdbx_seq_one_letter_code
_entity_poly.pdbx_strand_id
1 'polypeptide(L)'
;MEQFADDVKPFLSASALDTVQAASHPAANAAEAKLAVAGAAITVLNKLFKAPAKRDPGVSQSTATLLSDFIDASILAYQQAHGLSPRSPAYTFGAAIASLILDQLEIKGSEPGVDPYFFDDDPSHPIRVRPIDPNAPERGNKIVRPHHAPFYGTTAAVFATTEDIKIADPFTFVSDELNGVSRSLYSAYDPKLPLESQEGDVRTRVPITYNSLKEAIFANGMSRIWLGVHWHFDGFAGETV
;
A
#
# COMPACT_ATOMS: atom_id res chain seq x y z
N MET A 1 21.19 -2.99 -21.89
CA MET A 1 21.75 -3.37 -20.58
C MET A 1 22.29 -2.15 -19.86
N GLU A 2 23.05 -1.27 -20.52
CA GLU A 2 23.54 -0.01 -19.92
C GLU A 2 22.41 0.88 -19.42
N GLN A 3 21.40 1.19 -20.25
CA GLN A 3 20.37 2.16 -19.85
C GLN A 3 19.52 1.75 -18.63
N PHE A 4 18.97 0.52 -18.59
CA PHE A 4 18.21 0.08 -17.40
C PHE A 4 19.07 -0.03 -16.15
N ALA A 5 20.30 -0.54 -16.27
CA ALA A 5 21.22 -0.61 -15.14
C ALA A 5 21.63 0.79 -14.66
N ASP A 6 21.79 1.76 -15.57
CA ASP A 6 22.07 3.16 -15.27
C ASP A 6 20.89 3.88 -14.63
N ASP A 7 19.66 3.58 -15.04
CA ASP A 7 18.43 4.17 -14.48
C ASP A 7 18.16 3.69 -13.05
N VAL A 8 18.52 2.44 -12.72
CA VAL A 8 18.30 1.88 -11.36
C VAL A 8 19.52 1.96 -10.45
N LYS A 9 20.71 2.28 -10.99
CA LYS A 9 21.98 2.45 -10.24
C LYS A 9 21.87 3.36 -9.01
N PRO A 10 21.13 4.48 -9.04
CA PRO A 10 20.99 5.35 -7.86
C PRO A 10 20.26 4.67 -6.69
N PHE A 11 19.50 3.60 -6.95
CA PHE A 11 18.56 3.03 -5.99
C PHE A 11 18.96 1.63 -5.49
N LEU A 12 19.98 1.01 -6.08
CA LEU A 12 20.43 -0.34 -5.75
C LEU A 12 21.89 -0.34 -5.28
N SER A 13 22.20 -1.13 -4.24
CA SER A 13 23.59 -1.42 -3.87
C SER A 13 24.35 -2.15 -4.99
N ALA A 14 25.68 -2.01 -5.01
CA ALA A 14 26.55 -2.65 -6.00
C ALA A 14 26.37 -4.18 -6.07
N SER A 15 26.16 -4.85 -4.93
CA SER A 15 25.89 -6.30 -4.88
C SER A 15 24.52 -6.68 -5.46
N ALA A 16 23.52 -5.80 -5.33
CA ALA A 16 22.22 -6.00 -5.97
C ALA A 16 22.33 -5.84 -7.50
N LEU A 17 23.11 -4.87 -7.98
CA LEU A 17 23.41 -4.68 -9.41
C LEU A 17 24.11 -5.90 -10.03
N ASP A 18 25.11 -6.46 -9.36
CA ASP A 18 25.81 -7.67 -9.83
C ASP A 18 24.84 -8.86 -9.96
N THR A 19 23.88 -8.98 -9.03
CA THR A 19 22.87 -10.03 -9.05
C THR A 19 21.86 -9.85 -10.18
N VAL A 20 21.43 -8.61 -10.46
CA VAL A 20 20.57 -8.29 -11.62
C VAL A 20 21.28 -8.61 -12.93
N GLN A 21 22.58 -8.33 -13.03
CA GLN A 21 23.39 -8.62 -14.22
C GLN A 21 23.65 -10.13 -14.39
N ALA A 22 23.81 -10.87 -13.29
CA ALA A 22 23.98 -12.33 -13.30
C ALA A 22 22.67 -13.07 -13.59
N ALA A 23 21.52 -12.49 -13.27
CA ALA A 23 20.22 -13.04 -13.61
C ALA A 23 20.01 -12.93 -15.13
N SER A 24 20.16 -14.05 -15.85
CA SER A 24 20.00 -14.12 -17.31
C SER A 24 18.65 -13.54 -17.75
N HIS A 25 18.68 -12.45 -18.52
CA HIS A 25 17.50 -11.71 -18.99
C HIS A 25 16.60 -12.62 -19.84
N PRO A 26 15.42 -13.02 -19.36
CA PRO A 26 14.63 -14.02 -20.05
C PRO A 26 13.59 -13.39 -20.98
N ALA A 27 13.71 -12.13 -21.40
CA ALA A 27 12.67 -11.50 -22.20
C ALA A 27 13.15 -11.19 -23.62
N ALA A 28 12.86 -12.10 -24.55
CA ALA A 28 12.83 -11.81 -25.97
C ALA A 28 11.40 -11.50 -26.47
N ASN A 29 10.35 -11.78 -25.68
CA ASN A 29 8.95 -11.54 -26.08
C ASN A 29 7.97 -11.22 -24.93
N ALA A 30 6.75 -10.82 -25.29
CA ALA A 30 5.70 -10.37 -24.37
C ALA A 30 5.16 -11.46 -23.42
N ALA A 31 5.26 -12.75 -23.76
CA ALA A 31 4.79 -13.83 -22.89
C ALA A 31 5.73 -14.05 -21.71
N GLU A 32 7.05 -13.99 -21.96
CA GLU A 32 8.06 -14.05 -20.91
C GLU A 32 8.00 -12.84 -19.98
N ALA A 33 7.77 -11.64 -20.52
CA ALA A 33 7.57 -10.44 -19.72
C ALA A 33 6.39 -10.58 -18.73
N LYS A 34 5.26 -11.16 -19.17
CA LYS A 34 4.11 -11.45 -18.29
C LYS A 34 4.47 -12.41 -17.16
N LEU A 35 5.23 -13.46 -17.44
CA LEU A 35 5.68 -14.42 -16.44
C LEU A 35 6.65 -13.79 -15.43
N ALA A 36 7.56 -12.93 -15.89
CA ALA A 36 8.46 -12.19 -15.03
C ALA A 36 7.72 -11.22 -14.09
N VAL A 37 6.78 -10.43 -14.62
CA VAL A 37 5.96 -9.53 -13.78
C VAL A 37 5.15 -10.30 -12.75
N ALA A 38 4.55 -11.43 -13.14
CA ALA A 38 3.83 -12.28 -12.19
C ALA A 38 4.75 -12.84 -11.10
N GLY A 39 5.94 -13.34 -11.46
CA GLY A 39 6.93 -13.83 -10.51
C GLY A 39 7.41 -12.77 -9.52
N ALA A 40 7.56 -11.53 -9.98
CA ALA A 40 7.89 -10.39 -9.13
C ALA A 40 6.74 -10.05 -8.17
N ALA A 41 5.54 -9.82 -8.70
CA ALA A 41 4.37 -9.42 -7.91
C ALA A 41 4.01 -10.45 -6.84
N ILE A 42 3.98 -11.74 -7.20
CA ILE A 42 3.67 -12.83 -6.26
C ILE A 42 4.71 -12.92 -5.15
N THR A 43 5.99 -12.76 -5.47
CA THR A 43 7.07 -12.73 -4.48
C THR A 43 6.90 -11.57 -3.49
N VAL A 44 6.59 -10.37 -3.99
CA VAL A 44 6.33 -9.19 -3.15
C VAL A 44 5.12 -9.44 -2.23
N LEU A 45 3.99 -9.87 -2.78
CA LEU A 45 2.76 -10.12 -2.01
C LEU A 45 2.98 -11.17 -0.92
N ASN A 46 3.65 -12.27 -1.25
CA ASN A 46 3.95 -13.32 -0.28
C ASN A 46 4.87 -12.83 0.85
N LYS A 47 5.95 -12.11 0.51
CA LYS A 47 6.91 -11.62 1.51
C LYS A 47 6.30 -10.55 2.41
N LEU A 48 5.51 -9.62 1.86
CA LEU A 48 4.94 -8.52 2.66
C LEU A 48 3.73 -8.95 3.50
N PHE A 49 2.88 -9.85 3.00
CA PHE A 49 1.57 -10.09 3.61
C PHE A 49 1.35 -11.51 4.15
N LYS A 50 1.97 -12.55 3.57
CA LYS A 50 1.82 -13.93 4.06
C LYS A 50 2.88 -14.33 5.07
N ALA A 51 4.13 -13.97 4.78
CA ALA A 51 5.28 -14.31 5.61
C ALA A 51 6.16 -13.08 5.86
N PRO A 52 5.61 -11.98 6.44
CA PRO A 52 6.41 -10.81 6.76
C PRO A 52 7.55 -11.21 7.70
N ALA A 53 8.77 -10.77 7.36
CA ALA A 53 9.96 -11.01 8.17
C ALA A 53 9.78 -10.52 9.62
N LYS A 54 8.94 -9.47 9.79
CA LYS A 54 8.49 -8.96 11.08
C LYS A 54 6.98 -8.83 11.08
N ARG A 55 6.30 -9.92 11.45
CA ARG A 55 4.86 -9.85 11.71
C ARG A 55 4.60 -9.00 12.94
N ASP A 56 3.78 -7.96 12.81
CA ASP A 56 3.32 -7.17 13.95
C ASP A 56 2.56 -8.08 14.94
N PRO A 57 3.01 -8.20 16.20
CA PRO A 57 2.30 -9.01 17.21
C PRO A 57 0.88 -8.49 17.50
N GLY A 58 0.56 -7.26 17.10
CA GLY A 58 -0.77 -6.68 17.13
C GLY A 58 -1.75 -7.21 16.07
N VAL A 59 -1.28 -7.99 15.08
CA VAL A 59 -2.11 -8.56 14.01
C VAL A 59 -2.53 -9.99 14.34
N SER A 60 -3.85 -10.21 14.47
CA SER A 60 -4.41 -11.53 14.76
C SER A 60 -4.11 -12.55 13.65
N GLN A 61 -4.11 -13.82 14.03
CA GLN A 61 -3.95 -14.95 13.12
C GLN A 61 -5.10 -15.03 12.13
N SER A 62 -6.33 -14.75 12.56
CA SER A 62 -7.48 -14.73 11.66
C SER A 62 -7.35 -13.69 10.56
N THR A 63 -6.86 -12.47 10.88
CA THR A 63 -6.60 -11.43 9.89
C THR A 63 -5.48 -11.83 8.92
N ALA A 64 -4.38 -12.37 9.43
CA ALA A 64 -3.27 -12.83 8.60
C ALA A 64 -3.71 -13.98 7.67
N THR A 65 -4.50 -14.93 8.17
CA THR A 65 -5.05 -16.04 7.39
C THR A 65 -6.02 -15.53 6.32
N LEU A 66 -6.94 -14.63 6.64
CA LEU A 66 -7.88 -14.09 5.66
C LEU A 66 -7.18 -13.41 4.48
N LEU A 67 -6.14 -12.61 4.76
CA LEU A 67 -5.35 -11.98 3.71
C LEU A 67 -4.53 -13.00 2.90
N SER A 68 -3.96 -14.00 3.57
CA SER A 68 -3.25 -15.11 2.93
C SER A 68 -4.15 -15.88 1.96
N ASP A 69 -5.37 -16.20 2.39
CA ASP A 69 -6.34 -16.94 1.60
C ASP A 69 -6.80 -16.13 0.38
N PHE A 70 -7.00 -14.82 0.56
CA PHE A 70 -7.32 -13.91 -0.55
C PHE A 70 -6.19 -13.85 -1.60
N ILE A 71 -4.94 -13.77 -1.16
CA ILE A 71 -3.76 -13.77 -2.05
C ILE A 71 -3.67 -15.10 -2.80
N ASP A 72 -3.84 -16.23 -2.12
CA ASP A 72 -3.79 -17.55 -2.74
C ASP A 72 -4.90 -17.76 -3.77
N ALA A 73 -6.12 -17.33 -3.45
CA ALA A 73 -7.24 -17.35 -4.40
C ALA A 73 -6.97 -16.48 -5.62
N SER A 74 -6.40 -15.29 -5.43
CA SER A 74 -6.06 -14.36 -6.52
C SER A 74 -4.95 -14.92 -7.43
N ILE A 75 -3.92 -15.53 -6.85
CA ILE A 75 -2.83 -16.20 -7.60
C ILE A 75 -3.39 -17.37 -8.40
N LEU A 76 -4.24 -18.20 -7.79
CA LEU A 76 -4.85 -19.34 -8.46
C LEU A 76 -5.71 -18.90 -9.65
N ALA A 77 -6.56 -17.89 -9.46
CA ALA A 77 -7.40 -17.33 -10.52
C ALA A 77 -6.55 -16.78 -11.68
N TYR A 78 -5.50 -16.03 -11.37
CA TYR A 78 -4.58 -15.51 -12.38
C TYR A 78 -3.85 -16.63 -13.12
N GLN A 79 -3.37 -17.66 -12.40
CA GLN A 79 -2.72 -18.82 -13.00
C GLN A 79 -3.65 -19.56 -13.97
N GLN A 80 -4.92 -19.73 -13.60
CA GLN A 80 -5.92 -20.37 -14.45
C GLN A 80 -6.21 -19.56 -15.72
N ALA A 81 -6.31 -18.23 -15.59
CA ALA A 81 -6.61 -17.35 -16.72
C ALA A 81 -5.43 -17.16 -17.69
N HIS A 82 -4.19 -17.24 -17.19
CA HIS A 82 -3.01 -16.80 -17.95
C HIS A 82 -1.90 -17.86 -18.10
N GLY A 83 -2.11 -19.08 -17.60
CA GLY A 83 -1.15 -20.18 -17.77
C GLY A 83 0.19 -19.91 -17.10
N LEU A 84 0.18 -19.45 -15.84
CA LEU A 84 1.42 -19.21 -15.10
C LEU A 84 2.26 -20.49 -15.00
N SER A 85 3.56 -20.35 -15.25
CA SER A 85 4.57 -21.38 -15.03
C SER A 85 5.57 -20.90 -13.98
N PRO A 86 5.35 -21.21 -12.68
CA PRO A 86 6.22 -20.76 -11.58
C PRO A 86 7.67 -21.27 -11.66
N ARG A 87 7.92 -22.27 -12.49
CA ARG A 87 9.27 -22.84 -12.74
C ARG A 87 9.91 -22.31 -14.01
N SER A 88 9.25 -21.42 -14.74
CA SER A 88 9.84 -20.83 -15.95
C SER A 88 11.01 -19.91 -15.57
N PRO A 89 12.07 -19.84 -16.40
CA PRO A 89 13.18 -18.92 -16.17
C PRO A 89 12.73 -17.46 -16.01
N ALA A 90 11.72 -17.05 -16.77
CA ALA A 90 11.13 -15.71 -16.69
C ALA A 90 10.48 -15.42 -15.33
N TYR A 91 9.69 -16.35 -14.81
CA TYR A 91 9.11 -16.21 -13.48
C TYR A 91 10.18 -16.13 -12.40
N THR A 92 11.16 -17.04 -12.43
CA THR A 92 12.24 -17.08 -11.44
C THR A 92 13.10 -15.82 -11.46
N PHE A 93 13.32 -15.25 -12.65
CA PHE A 93 13.99 -13.97 -12.81
C PHE A 93 13.20 -12.85 -12.12
N GLY A 94 11.90 -12.72 -12.41
CA GLY A 94 11.05 -11.71 -11.75
C GLY A 94 11.03 -11.84 -10.23
N ALA A 95 10.95 -13.07 -9.72
CA ALA A 95 11.02 -13.35 -8.28
C ALA A 95 12.36 -12.95 -7.65
N ALA A 96 13.48 -13.19 -8.35
CA ALA A 96 14.80 -12.76 -7.91
C ALA A 96 14.91 -11.22 -7.84
N ILE A 97 14.44 -10.51 -8.88
CA ILE A 97 14.40 -9.04 -8.89
C ILE A 97 13.55 -8.49 -7.74
N ALA A 98 12.35 -9.05 -7.52
CA ALA A 98 11.51 -8.66 -6.39
C ALA A 98 12.20 -8.85 -5.04
N SER A 99 12.91 -9.97 -4.86
CA SER A 99 13.65 -10.24 -3.62
C SER A 99 14.74 -9.18 -3.38
N LEU A 100 15.50 -8.82 -4.42
CA LEU A 100 16.52 -7.77 -4.34
C LEU A 100 15.91 -6.41 -3.98
N ILE A 101 14.82 -6.02 -4.63
CA ILE A 101 14.13 -4.75 -4.33
C ILE A 101 13.66 -4.72 -2.88
N LEU A 102 13.04 -5.80 -2.40
CA LEU A 102 12.60 -5.90 -1.01
C LEU A 102 13.78 -5.84 -0.04
N ASP A 103 14.90 -6.49 -0.36
CA ASP A 103 16.09 -6.44 0.49
C ASP A 103 16.67 -5.02 0.59
N GLN A 104 16.53 -4.19 -0.45
CA GLN A 104 16.97 -2.78 -0.42
C GLN A 104 15.95 -1.85 0.26
N LEU A 105 14.65 -2.02 -0.02
CA LEU A 105 13.62 -1.03 0.35
C LEU A 105 12.84 -1.37 1.62
N GLU A 106 12.86 -2.63 2.07
CA GLU A 106 12.15 -3.03 3.29
C GLU A 106 12.84 -2.42 4.52
N ILE A 107 12.06 -1.67 5.31
CA ILE A 107 12.47 -1.04 6.57
C ILE A 107 13.09 -2.07 7.50
N LYS A 108 14.34 -1.83 7.93
CA LYS A 108 15.03 -2.74 8.84
C LYS A 108 14.63 -2.39 10.25
N GLY A 109 14.06 -3.34 11.00
CA GLY A 109 13.60 -3.00 12.37
C GLY A 109 14.72 -2.86 13.42
N SER A 110 15.92 -2.40 13.05
CA SER A 110 16.91 -1.79 13.95
C SER A 110 16.86 -0.26 13.90
N GLU A 111 16.00 0.32 13.07
CA GLU A 111 15.86 1.76 12.89
C GLU A 111 15.17 2.41 14.11
N PRO A 112 15.70 3.55 14.61
CA PRO A 112 15.39 4.10 15.92
C PRO A 112 14.00 4.74 16.04
N GLY A 113 13.60 5.01 17.29
CA GLY A 113 12.42 5.80 17.65
C GLY A 113 12.71 7.04 18.50
N VAL A 114 11.98 8.10 18.14
CA VAL A 114 11.58 9.42 18.69
C VAL A 114 12.63 10.36 19.25
N ASP A 115 12.66 11.57 18.67
CA ASP A 115 12.66 12.84 19.41
C ASP A 115 11.34 13.61 19.13
N PRO A 116 10.76 14.31 20.12
CA PRO A 116 9.39 14.82 20.06
C PRO A 116 9.25 16.14 19.29
N TYR A 117 8.28 16.20 18.37
CA TYR A 117 7.59 17.43 18.00
C TYR A 117 6.21 17.47 18.69
N PHE A 118 5.65 18.67 18.89
CA PHE A 118 4.49 18.98 19.76
C PHE A 118 3.10 18.46 19.31
N PHE A 119 3.01 17.50 18.39
CA PHE A 119 1.72 16.87 18.08
C PHE A 119 1.30 15.98 19.26
N ASP A 120 0.12 16.25 19.82
CA ASP A 120 -0.46 15.53 20.95
C ASP A 120 -1.67 14.70 20.49
N ASP A 121 -2.22 13.90 21.39
CA ASP A 121 -3.38 13.06 21.14
C ASP A 121 -4.60 13.89 20.69
N ASP A 122 -5.30 13.44 19.65
CA ASP A 122 -6.56 14.05 19.18
C ASP A 122 -7.58 14.08 20.34
N PRO A 123 -8.08 15.27 20.74
CA PRO A 123 -8.97 15.39 21.89
C PRO A 123 -10.31 14.67 21.70
N SER A 124 -10.75 14.46 20.46
CA SER A 124 -11.98 13.71 20.16
C SER A 124 -11.79 12.20 20.34
N HIS A 125 -10.56 11.72 20.22
CA HIS A 125 -10.23 10.32 20.41
C HIS A 125 -8.81 10.14 21.00
N PRO A 126 -8.59 10.50 22.27
CA PRO A 126 -7.25 10.61 22.84
C PRO A 126 -6.64 9.26 23.22
N ILE A 127 -7.48 8.23 23.33
CA ILE A 127 -7.07 6.85 23.62
C ILE A 127 -7.83 5.88 22.72
N ARG A 128 -7.25 4.70 22.49
CA ARG A 128 -7.95 3.55 21.93
C ARG A 128 -7.85 2.38 22.89
N VAL A 129 -8.89 1.57 22.88
CA VAL A 129 -8.92 0.29 23.59
C VAL A 129 -8.62 -0.79 22.56
N ARG A 130 -7.61 -1.63 22.81
CA ARG A 130 -7.25 -2.76 21.96
C ARG A 130 -7.17 -4.04 22.77
N PRO A 131 -7.42 -5.21 22.17
CA PRO A 131 -7.15 -6.49 22.80
C PRO A 131 -5.72 -6.57 23.37
N ILE A 132 -5.57 -7.16 24.56
CA ILE A 132 -4.25 -7.52 25.10
C ILE A 132 -3.59 -8.54 24.17
N ASP A 133 -4.38 -9.54 23.77
CA ASP A 133 -4.01 -10.61 22.83
C ASP A 133 -4.97 -10.56 21.62
N PRO A 134 -4.51 -10.16 20.43
CA PRO A 134 -5.34 -10.10 19.22
C PRO A 134 -5.94 -11.46 18.81
N ASN A 135 -5.38 -12.58 19.28
CA ASN A 135 -5.90 -13.93 19.00
C ASN A 135 -6.90 -14.41 20.03
N ALA A 136 -7.00 -13.72 21.16
CA ALA A 136 -7.86 -14.06 22.29
C ALA A 136 -8.43 -12.76 22.89
N PRO A 137 -9.26 -12.01 22.13
CA PRO A 137 -9.75 -10.68 22.53
C PRO A 137 -10.59 -10.69 23.81
N GLU A 138 -11.15 -11.84 24.17
CA GLU A 138 -11.87 -12.07 25.43
C GLU A 138 -10.97 -11.97 26.67
N ARG A 139 -9.63 -12.07 26.53
CA ARG A 139 -8.67 -11.95 27.64
C ARG A 139 -8.53 -10.53 28.20
N GLY A 140 -9.30 -9.59 27.67
CA GLY A 140 -9.34 -8.21 28.11
C GLY A 140 -8.57 -7.28 27.19
N ASN A 141 -8.64 -6.00 27.55
CA ASN A 141 -8.14 -4.92 26.72
C ASN A 141 -7.06 -4.11 27.42
N LYS A 142 -6.21 -3.48 26.61
CA LYS A 142 -5.24 -2.48 27.02
C LYS A 142 -5.56 -1.13 26.38
N ILE A 143 -5.17 -0.06 27.07
CA ILE A 143 -5.26 1.30 26.55
C ILE A 143 -4.01 1.57 25.70
N VAL A 144 -4.19 2.18 24.54
CA VAL A 144 -3.10 2.59 23.64
C VAL A 144 -3.31 4.03 23.14
N ARG A 145 -2.22 4.74 22.88
CA ARG A 145 -2.18 6.09 22.28
C ARG A 145 -1.46 6.00 20.93
N PRO A 146 -2.20 5.78 19.84
CA PRO A 146 -1.59 5.43 18.55
C PRO A 146 -0.94 6.64 17.88
N HIS A 147 0.34 6.51 17.55
CA HIS A 147 1.08 7.44 16.68
C HIS A 147 1.48 6.69 15.41
N HIS A 148 1.09 7.20 14.24
CA HIS A 148 1.30 6.48 12.99
C HIS A 148 2.67 6.80 12.38
N ALA A 149 3.52 5.77 12.31
CA ALA A 149 4.79 5.78 11.57
C ALA A 149 5.71 7.01 11.81
N PRO A 150 5.96 7.45 13.05
CA PRO A 150 6.65 8.71 13.34
C PRO A 150 8.11 8.81 12.83
N PHE A 151 8.77 7.68 12.49
CA PHE A 151 10.14 7.64 11.94
C PHE A 151 10.22 7.32 10.45
N TYR A 152 9.09 7.00 9.83
CA TYR A 152 9.08 6.52 8.46
C TYR A 152 9.75 7.53 7.52
N GLY A 153 9.44 8.82 7.66
CA GLY A 153 10.06 9.87 6.85
C GLY A 153 11.56 10.09 7.07
N THR A 154 12.13 9.60 8.18
CA THR A 154 13.57 9.73 8.50
C THR A 154 14.39 8.48 8.21
N THR A 155 13.75 7.31 8.19
CA THR A 155 14.47 6.04 8.10
C THR A 155 14.13 5.24 6.84
N ALA A 156 12.94 5.44 6.26
CA ALA A 156 12.60 4.79 5.00
C ALA A 156 13.44 5.37 3.86
N ALA A 157 13.81 4.50 2.91
CA ALA A 157 14.44 4.93 1.67
C ALA A 157 13.50 5.89 0.93
N VAL A 158 14.01 7.08 0.58
CA VAL A 158 13.25 8.06 -0.19
C VAL A 158 13.18 7.59 -1.63
N PHE A 159 12.01 7.12 -2.04
CA PHE A 159 11.70 6.86 -3.45
C PHE A 159 10.80 7.99 -3.95
N ALA A 160 11.40 9.07 -4.45
CA ALA A 160 10.68 10.17 -5.06
C ALA A 160 10.49 9.90 -6.55
N THR A 161 9.26 10.01 -7.06
CA THR A 161 9.01 10.10 -8.48
C THR A 161 9.40 11.51 -8.93
N THR A 162 10.59 11.66 -9.49
CA THR A 162 11.14 12.96 -9.91
C THR A 162 10.70 13.40 -11.30
N GLU A 163 9.88 12.60 -11.99
CA GLU A 163 9.37 12.97 -13.30
C GLU A 163 8.02 13.68 -13.21
N ASP A 164 7.94 14.84 -13.87
CA ASP A 164 6.69 15.53 -14.16
C ASP A 164 5.76 14.56 -14.88
N ILE A 165 4.65 14.17 -14.23
CA ILE A 165 3.59 13.41 -14.88
C ILE A 165 2.97 14.34 -15.93
N LYS A 166 3.44 14.20 -17.17
CA LYS A 166 2.98 14.96 -18.32
C LYS A 166 1.57 14.48 -18.69
N ILE A 167 0.59 15.14 -18.07
CA ILE A 167 -0.80 15.31 -18.53
C ILE A 167 -1.57 13.98 -18.59
N ALA A 168 -2.34 13.68 -17.53
CA ALA A 168 -3.43 12.72 -17.69
C ALA A 168 -4.54 13.35 -18.56
N ASP A 169 -5.03 12.60 -19.54
CA ASP A 169 -6.27 12.91 -20.26
C ASP A 169 -7.43 13.12 -19.26
N PRO A 170 -8.47 13.90 -19.61
CA PRO A 170 -9.65 14.03 -18.78
C PRO A 170 -10.22 12.67 -18.37
N PHE A 171 -10.58 12.53 -17.10
CA PHE A 171 -11.09 11.27 -16.56
C PHE A 171 -12.22 11.51 -15.58
N THR A 172 -13.11 10.52 -15.49
CA THR A 172 -14.21 10.50 -14.50
C THR A 172 -13.90 9.46 -13.45
N PHE A 173 -13.99 9.87 -12.19
CA PHE A 173 -13.73 9.03 -11.02
C PHE A 173 -14.95 9.02 -10.10
N VAL A 174 -15.21 7.87 -9.50
CA VAL A 174 -16.19 7.71 -8.42
C VAL A 174 -15.43 7.21 -7.21
N SER A 175 -15.41 8.01 -6.14
CA SER A 175 -14.78 7.60 -4.88
C SER A 175 -15.60 6.49 -4.22
N ASP A 176 -14.94 5.51 -3.61
CA ASP A 176 -15.62 4.52 -2.77
C ASP A 176 -16.34 5.15 -1.58
N GLU A 177 -15.93 6.34 -1.13
CA GLU A 177 -16.66 7.10 -0.10
C GLU A 177 -18.00 7.65 -0.61
N LEU A 178 -18.17 7.79 -1.92
CA LEU A 178 -19.32 8.39 -2.60
C LEU A 178 -19.75 7.55 -3.83
N ASN A 179 -19.87 6.24 -3.65
CA ASN A 179 -20.16 5.30 -4.74
C ASN A 179 -21.63 4.84 -4.81
N GLY A 180 -22.49 5.23 -3.86
CA GLY A 180 -23.87 4.72 -3.79
C GLY A 180 -24.01 3.36 -3.11
N VAL A 181 -22.92 2.80 -2.57
CA VAL A 181 -22.87 1.48 -1.91
C VAL A 181 -22.41 1.64 -0.45
N SER A 182 -21.28 2.33 -0.26
CA SER A 182 -20.71 2.66 1.04
C SER A 182 -21.68 3.46 1.89
N ARG A 183 -21.62 3.25 3.20
CA ARG A 183 -22.64 3.75 4.14
C ARG A 183 -22.09 4.01 5.53
N SER A 184 -22.77 4.90 6.25
CA SER A 184 -22.58 5.09 7.69
C SER A 184 -23.48 4.12 8.44
N LEU A 185 -22.92 3.08 9.03
CA LEU A 185 -23.68 2.02 9.72
C LEU A 185 -24.28 2.52 11.03
N TYR A 186 -25.49 2.06 11.34
CA TYR A 186 -26.14 2.33 12.64
C TYR A 186 -25.64 1.42 13.76
N SER A 187 -24.99 0.32 13.39
CA SER A 187 -24.41 -0.67 14.29
C SER A 187 -22.95 -0.95 13.91
N ALA A 188 -22.26 -1.73 14.76
CA ALA A 188 -20.93 -2.21 14.42
C ALA A 188 -20.95 -3.07 13.16
N TYR A 189 -19.93 -2.94 12.32
CA TYR A 189 -19.75 -3.71 11.10
C TYR A 189 -19.69 -5.23 11.38
N ASP A 190 -20.49 -6.00 10.65
CA ASP A 190 -20.43 -7.46 10.64
C ASP A 190 -19.67 -7.95 9.38
N PRO A 191 -18.46 -8.52 9.52
CA PRO A 191 -17.68 -9.00 8.38
C PRO A 191 -18.28 -10.22 7.67
N LYS A 192 -19.31 -10.87 8.24
CA LYS A 192 -19.95 -12.05 7.64
C LYS A 192 -21.07 -11.69 6.67
N LEU A 193 -21.50 -10.44 6.67
CA LEU A 193 -22.61 -9.96 5.88
C LEU A 193 -22.11 -8.99 4.80
N PRO A 194 -22.63 -9.06 3.57
CA PRO A 194 -22.37 -8.02 2.56
C PRO A 194 -22.75 -6.64 3.11
N LEU A 195 -21.97 -5.61 2.78
CA LEU A 195 -22.18 -4.25 3.29
C LEU A 195 -23.60 -3.75 2.97
N GLU A 196 -24.13 -4.14 1.82
CA GLU A 196 -25.45 -3.73 1.33
C GLU A 196 -26.61 -4.23 2.18
N SER A 197 -26.40 -5.35 2.87
CA SER A 197 -27.37 -5.96 3.79
C SER A 197 -27.31 -5.39 5.21
N GLN A 198 -26.31 -4.55 5.51
CA GLN A 198 -26.15 -3.93 6.81
C GLN A 198 -26.81 -2.54 6.82
N GLU A 199 -27.63 -2.27 7.83
CA GLU A 199 -28.40 -1.04 7.95
C GLU A 199 -27.50 0.19 8.18
N GLY A 200 -27.78 1.26 7.44
CA GLY A 200 -27.06 2.52 7.55
C GLY A 200 -27.43 3.51 6.45
N ASP A 201 -26.95 4.74 6.59
CA ASP A 201 -27.15 5.79 5.61
C ASP A 201 -26.24 5.58 4.41
N VAL A 202 -26.83 5.26 3.25
CA VAL A 202 -26.09 5.08 1.99
C VAL A 202 -25.56 6.42 1.51
N ARG A 203 -24.26 6.49 1.22
CA ARG A 203 -23.63 7.71 0.72
C ARG A 203 -23.94 7.91 -0.75
N THR A 204 -24.28 9.14 -1.12
CA THR A 204 -24.66 9.51 -2.48
C THR A 204 -23.58 9.15 -3.48
N ARG A 205 -23.98 8.61 -4.64
CA ARG A 205 -23.06 8.36 -5.75
C ARG A 205 -22.69 9.67 -6.44
N VAL A 206 -21.43 10.08 -6.38
CA VAL A 206 -20.94 11.34 -6.99
C VAL A 206 -19.83 11.03 -7.99
N PRO A 207 -20.15 10.90 -9.30
CA PRO A 207 -19.13 10.87 -10.34
C PRO A 207 -18.56 12.28 -10.54
N ILE A 208 -17.24 12.41 -10.47
CA ILE A 208 -16.52 13.68 -10.68
C ILE A 208 -15.63 13.55 -11.91
N THR A 209 -15.73 14.49 -12.84
CA THR A 209 -14.86 14.58 -14.00
C THR A 209 -13.78 15.62 -13.76
N TYR A 210 -12.52 15.22 -13.92
CA TYR A 210 -11.36 16.10 -13.88
C TYR A 210 -10.83 16.28 -15.29
N ASN A 211 -10.48 17.51 -15.65
CA ASN A 211 -9.93 17.85 -16.96
C ASN A 211 -8.42 17.57 -17.05
N SER A 212 -7.77 17.34 -15.90
CA SER A 212 -6.35 16.99 -15.82
C SER A 212 -6.00 16.36 -14.47
N LEU A 213 -4.85 15.70 -14.41
CA LEU A 213 -4.28 15.23 -13.14
C LEU A 213 -4.01 16.37 -12.15
N LYS A 214 -3.62 17.56 -12.64
CA LYS A 214 -3.35 18.72 -11.79
C LYS A 214 -4.61 19.16 -11.03
N GLU A 215 -5.75 19.16 -11.70
CA GLU A 215 -7.05 19.46 -11.08
C GLU A 215 -7.40 18.44 -10.00
N ALA A 216 -7.17 17.15 -10.26
CA ALA A 216 -7.40 16.09 -9.28
C ALA A 216 -6.47 16.20 -8.05
N ILE A 217 -5.19 16.52 -8.26
CA ILE A 217 -4.23 16.77 -7.16
C ILE A 217 -4.69 17.96 -6.32
N PHE A 218 -5.12 19.05 -6.97
CA PHE A 218 -5.63 20.23 -6.29
C PHE A 218 -6.86 19.91 -5.43
N ALA A 219 -7.86 19.24 -6.02
CA ALA A 219 -9.07 18.84 -5.32
C ALA A 219 -8.78 17.89 -4.14
N ASN A 220 -7.83 16.95 -4.31
CA ASN A 220 -7.39 16.06 -3.23
C ASN A 220 -6.78 16.85 -2.06
N GLY A 221 -5.93 17.85 -2.33
CA GLY A 221 -5.39 18.74 -1.30
C GLY A 221 -6.48 19.53 -0.57
N MET A 222 -7.39 20.15 -1.32
CA MET A 222 -8.51 20.92 -0.76
C MET A 222 -9.48 20.09 0.08
N SER A 223 -9.68 18.80 -0.26
CA SER A 223 -10.60 17.92 0.47
C SER A 223 -10.30 17.85 1.97
N ARG A 224 -9.02 17.93 2.35
CA ARG A 224 -8.56 17.87 3.74
C ARG A 224 -8.89 19.14 4.53
N ILE A 225 -8.92 20.29 3.85
CA ILE A 225 -9.35 21.56 4.42
C ILE A 225 -10.87 21.56 4.65
N TRP A 226 -11.65 21.06 3.70
CA TRP A 226 -13.11 20.95 3.85
C TRP A 226 -13.52 19.98 4.97
N LEU A 227 -12.74 18.92 5.19
CA LEU A 227 -12.94 18.00 6.33
C LEU A 227 -12.50 18.61 7.67
N GLY A 228 -11.82 19.76 7.67
CA GLY A 228 -11.34 20.44 8.89
C GLY A 228 -10.19 19.72 9.59
N VAL A 229 -9.49 18.81 8.89
CA VAL A 229 -8.41 17.99 9.46
C VAL A 229 -7.01 18.50 9.13
N HIS A 230 -6.91 19.51 8.27
CA HIS A 230 -5.65 20.15 7.86
C HIS A 230 -5.83 21.66 7.76
N TRP A 231 -4.75 22.40 8.06
CA TRP A 231 -4.70 23.83 7.81
C TRP A 231 -4.50 24.09 6.31
N HIS A 232 -4.86 25.30 5.86
CA HIS A 232 -4.70 25.66 4.44
C HIS A 232 -3.25 25.48 3.94
N PHE A 233 -2.26 25.86 4.76
CA PHE A 233 -0.85 25.77 4.43
C PHE A 233 -0.30 24.33 4.37
N ASP A 234 -1.05 23.33 4.87
CA ASP A 234 -0.67 21.92 4.74
C ASP A 234 -0.95 21.39 3.31
N GLY A 235 -1.88 22.02 2.59
CA GLY A 235 -2.25 21.65 1.22
C GLY A 235 -1.48 22.43 0.16
N PHE A 236 -1.39 23.76 0.31
CA PHE A 236 -0.74 24.66 -0.65
C PHE A 236 -0.09 25.84 0.07
N ALA A 237 0.90 26.49 -0.54
CA ALA A 237 1.47 27.72 0.01
C ALA A 237 0.37 28.79 0.19
N GLY A 238 0.28 29.38 1.39
CA GLY A 238 -0.80 30.31 1.74
C GLY A 238 -0.76 31.68 1.04
N GLU A 239 0.23 31.92 0.18
CA GLU A 239 0.39 33.19 -0.55
C GLU A 239 -0.45 33.28 -1.84
N THR A 240 -1.25 32.25 -2.17
CA THR A 240 -2.01 32.19 -3.42
C THR A 240 -3.48 31.77 -3.25
N VAL A 241 -4.23 32.50 -2.42
CA VAL A 241 -5.71 32.47 -2.44
C VAL A 241 -6.25 33.85 -2.73
#